data_AF-A0A6F9DGY2-F1
#
_entry.id   AF-A0A6F9DGY2-F1
#
_cell.length_a   1.000
_cell.length_b   1.000
_cell.length_c   1.000
_cell.angle_alpha   90.00
_cell.angle_beta   90.00
_cell.angle_gamma   90.00
#
_symmetry.space_group_name_H-M   'P 1'
#
loop_
_entity.id
_entity.type
_entity.pdbx_description
1 polymer ?
#
loop_
_entity_poly.entity_id
_entity_poly.type
_entity_poly.pdbx_seq_one_letter_code
_entity_poly.pdbx_strand_id
1 'polypeptide(L)'
;MKFQRYTRQMRKNSYKPYLIGVCFLVCACALIAVATFTQQVYGNLKSMEEELRHLKQHQTVKSSINERKHVINKRTPSENVGDFGLTRGTTYIRWGRRDCPSKDGTQLVYEGYAAGAHYSHVGAGSDFLCLHSDPTYTPGRYIDGWQGTAHVHGVEYRDSSARNVFFDLSLIEEEVLQYQGVPCAVCFVSSPTKLMIPSRETCPDGWTIEYTGYIMTGGHSDTKHSSSHICVDDTPQAIPATQGNQNGAYLYVAEIGCAHNIPCEPYVSGREITCVVCSYL
;
A
#
# COMPACT_ATOMS: atom_id res chain seq x y z
N MET A 1 -3.60 -82.28 62.52
CA MET A 1 -3.05 -81.80 61.23
C MET A 1 -4.07 -82.08 60.13
N LYS A 2 -4.40 -81.04 59.34
CA LYS A 2 -5.22 -81.03 58.10
C LYS A 2 -6.76 -81.10 58.22
N PHE A 3 -7.33 -79.90 58.32
CA PHE A 3 -8.68 -79.57 57.88
C PHE A 3 -8.68 -79.21 56.38
N GLN A 4 -9.85 -79.26 55.75
CA GLN A 4 -10.21 -78.71 54.42
C GLN A 4 -10.01 -79.61 53.19
N ARG A 5 -11.00 -80.50 52.98
CA ARG A 5 -11.54 -80.83 51.65
C ARG A 5 -13.05 -80.65 51.68
N TYR A 6 -13.53 -79.42 51.51
CA TYR A 6 -14.89 -79.16 51.05
C TYR A 6 -14.97 -77.73 50.52
N THR A 7 -14.82 -77.60 49.21
CA THR A 7 -15.42 -76.56 48.34
C THR A 7 -14.81 -76.72 46.95
N ARG A 8 -15.14 -77.86 46.32
CA ARG A 8 -14.97 -78.07 44.89
C ARG A 8 -16.29 -77.75 44.19
N GLN A 9 -16.80 -76.54 44.38
CA GLN A 9 -17.97 -76.04 43.67
C GLN A 9 -17.90 -74.51 43.66
N MET A 10 -18.01 -73.89 42.48
CA MET A 10 -18.15 -72.44 42.26
C MET A 10 -16.89 -71.57 42.33
N ARG A 11 -15.88 -71.78 41.47
CA ARG A 11 -14.99 -70.69 41.01
C ARG A 11 -14.19 -71.04 39.74
N LYS A 12 -14.88 -71.60 38.74
CA LYS A 12 -14.39 -71.66 37.36
C LYS A 12 -15.61 -71.44 36.47
N ASN A 13 -15.94 -70.17 36.16
CA ASN A 13 -16.66 -69.79 34.93
C ASN A 13 -17.06 -68.30 34.83
N SER A 14 -16.85 -67.46 35.83
CA SER A 14 -17.37 -66.07 35.77
C SER A 14 -16.49 -65.05 35.03
N TYR A 15 -15.31 -65.41 34.50
CA TYR A 15 -14.40 -64.43 33.85
C TYR A 15 -14.27 -64.55 32.32
N LYS A 16 -14.71 -65.65 31.70
CA LYS A 16 -14.63 -65.82 30.23
C LYS A 16 -15.65 -65.00 29.41
N PRO A 17 -16.94 -64.86 29.79
CA PRO A 17 -17.88 -64.10 28.98
C PRO A 17 -17.67 -62.58 29.09
N TYR A 18 -17.15 -62.10 30.23
CA TYR A 18 -16.82 -60.68 30.42
C TYR A 18 -15.61 -60.23 29.61
N LEU A 19 -14.55 -61.05 29.51
CA LEU A 19 -13.35 -60.68 28.77
C LEU A 19 -13.59 -60.62 27.25
N ILE A 20 -14.42 -61.53 26.72
CA ILE A 20 -14.82 -61.55 25.31
C ILE A 20 -15.74 -60.37 24.99
N GLY A 21 -16.74 -60.08 25.84
CA GLY A 21 -17.64 -58.93 25.68
C GLY A 21 -16.92 -57.58 25.73
N VAL A 22 -15.95 -57.42 26.62
CA VAL A 22 -15.09 -56.21 26.69
C VAL A 22 -14.20 -56.10 25.46
N CYS A 23 -13.63 -57.20 24.96
CA CYS A 23 -12.83 -57.18 23.72
C CYS A 23 -13.67 -56.79 22.49
N PHE A 24 -14.90 -57.29 22.37
CA PHE A 24 -15.82 -56.91 21.29
C PHE A 24 -16.24 -55.44 21.39
N LEU A 25 -16.52 -54.93 22.59
CA LEU A 25 -16.85 -53.52 22.81
C LEU A 25 -15.66 -52.60 22.50
N VAL A 26 -14.45 -52.94 22.93
CA VAL A 26 -13.23 -52.16 22.63
C VAL A 26 -12.94 -52.18 21.12
N CYS A 27 -13.09 -53.32 20.46
CA CYS A 27 -12.89 -53.43 19.01
C CYS A 27 -13.97 -52.65 18.22
N ALA A 28 -15.23 -52.71 18.66
CA ALA A 28 -16.31 -51.92 18.07
C ALA A 28 -16.11 -50.41 18.28
N CYS A 29 -15.70 -49.97 19.47
CA CYS A 29 -15.36 -48.57 19.74
C CYS A 29 -14.16 -48.10 18.92
N ALA A 30 -13.14 -48.94 18.74
CA ALA A 30 -11.99 -48.63 17.90
C ALA A 30 -12.39 -48.49 16.42
N LEU A 31 -13.26 -49.37 15.91
CA LEU A 31 -13.78 -49.29 14.54
C LEU A 31 -14.64 -48.05 14.32
N ILE A 32 -15.48 -47.67 15.29
CA ILE A 32 -16.28 -46.44 15.23
C ILE A 32 -15.36 -45.21 15.28
N ALA A 33 -14.35 -45.20 16.15
CA ALA A 33 -13.39 -44.10 16.24
C ALA A 33 -12.62 -43.93 14.92
N VAL A 34 -12.13 -45.03 14.33
CA VAL A 34 -11.49 -45.02 13.01
C VAL A 34 -12.46 -44.52 11.94
N ALA A 35 -13.70 -45.00 11.92
CA ALA A 35 -14.70 -44.53 10.96
C ALA A 35 -14.97 -43.03 11.08
N THR A 36 -15.19 -42.51 12.30
CA THR A 36 -15.40 -41.07 12.53
C THR A 36 -14.18 -40.24 12.17
N PHE A 37 -12.97 -40.72 12.46
CA PHE A 37 -11.73 -40.03 12.10
C PHE A 37 -11.53 -40.03 10.57
N THR A 38 -11.80 -41.14 9.88
CA THR A 38 -11.75 -41.19 8.41
C THR A 38 -12.78 -40.26 7.77
N GLN A 39 -13.97 -40.15 8.35
CA GLN A 39 -15.01 -39.26 7.85
C GLN A 39 -14.65 -37.77 8.08
N GLN A 40 -14.01 -37.44 9.22
CA GLN A 40 -13.49 -36.11 9.50
C GLN A 40 -12.37 -35.72 8.51
N VAL A 41 -11.42 -36.62 8.27
CA VAL A 41 -10.32 -36.39 7.33
C VAL A 41 -10.85 -36.22 5.90
N TYR A 42 -11.83 -37.03 5.49
CA TYR A 42 -12.47 -36.90 4.17
C TYR A 42 -13.20 -35.56 4.01
N GLY A 43 -13.91 -35.10 5.04
CA GLY A 43 -14.55 -33.78 5.05
C GLY A 43 -13.57 -32.63 4.90
N ASN A 44 -12.47 -32.66 5.66
CA ASN A 44 -11.40 -31.66 5.56
C ASN A 44 -10.72 -31.67 4.18
N LEU A 45 -10.48 -32.84 3.60
CA LEU A 45 -9.88 -32.98 2.27
C LEU A 45 -10.77 -32.34 1.19
N LYS A 46 -12.07 -32.57 1.26
CA LYS A 46 -13.05 -31.99 0.32
C LYS A 46 -13.15 -30.46 0.46
N SER A 47 -13.10 -29.95 1.69
CA SER A 47 -13.06 -28.51 1.95
C SER A 47 -11.81 -27.86 1.34
N MET A 48 -10.64 -28.48 1.52
CA MET A 48 -9.39 -27.99 0.92
C MET A 48 -9.41 -28.03 -0.61
N GLU A 49 -10.02 -29.06 -1.21
CA GLU A 49 -10.19 -29.13 -2.67
C GLU A 49 -11.11 -28.04 -3.23
N GLU A 50 -12.13 -27.63 -2.47
CA GLU A 50 -13.02 -26.52 -2.85
C GLU A 50 -12.32 -25.16 -2.73
N GLU A 51 -11.53 -24.94 -1.68
CA GLU A 51 -10.68 -23.75 -1.55
C GLU A 51 -9.62 -23.66 -2.66
N LEU A 52 -8.98 -24.78 -2.99
CA LEU A 52 -8.00 -24.84 -4.08
C LEU A 52 -8.66 -24.55 -5.44
N ARG A 53 -9.91 -24.97 -5.65
CA ARG A 53 -10.69 -24.64 -6.84
C ARG A 53 -11.00 -23.14 -6.92
N HIS A 54 -11.40 -22.53 -5.80
CA HIS A 54 -11.61 -21.07 -5.72
C HIS A 54 -10.33 -20.27 -5.99
N LEU A 55 -9.20 -20.70 -5.42
CA LEU A 55 -7.89 -20.06 -5.64
C LEU A 55 -7.46 -20.18 -7.11
N LYS A 56 -7.61 -21.36 -7.73
CA LYS A 56 -7.31 -21.54 -9.16
C LYS A 56 -8.19 -20.65 -10.03
N GLN A 57 -9.49 -20.56 -9.73
CA GLN A 57 -10.41 -19.69 -10.46
C GLN A 57 -10.03 -18.21 -10.31
N HIS A 58 -9.63 -17.75 -9.12
CA HIS A 58 -9.16 -16.39 -8.90
C HIS A 58 -7.86 -16.10 -9.66
N GLN A 59 -6.95 -17.07 -9.74
CA GLN A 59 -5.70 -16.95 -10.50
C GLN A 59 -5.96 -16.91 -12.02
N THR A 60 -6.90 -17.71 -12.53
CA THR A 60 -7.31 -17.68 -13.95
C THR A 60 -8.02 -16.37 -14.31
N VAL A 61 -8.88 -15.84 -13.43
CA VAL A 61 -9.50 -14.53 -13.65
C VAL A 61 -8.43 -13.43 -13.65
N LYS A 62 -7.48 -13.45 -12.72
CA LYS A 62 -6.35 -12.52 -12.69
C LYS A 62 -5.48 -12.59 -13.95
N SER A 63 -5.17 -13.79 -14.46
CA SER A 63 -4.39 -13.93 -15.71
C SER A 63 -5.16 -13.40 -16.92
N SER A 64 -6.46 -13.68 -16.99
CA SER A 64 -7.37 -13.17 -18.05
C SER A 64 -7.46 -11.64 -18.03
N ILE A 65 -7.52 -11.04 -16.85
CA ILE A 65 -7.51 -9.58 -16.67
C ILE A 65 -6.16 -9.01 -17.10
N ASN A 66 -5.05 -9.68 -16.77
CA ASN A 66 -3.72 -9.21 -17.14
C ASN A 66 -3.48 -9.28 -18.66
N GLU A 67 -3.96 -10.34 -19.33
CA GLU A 67 -3.96 -10.43 -20.79
C GLU A 67 -4.82 -9.33 -21.42
N ARG A 68 -6.01 -9.06 -20.88
CA ARG A 68 -6.87 -7.94 -21.36
C ARG A 68 -6.20 -6.58 -21.17
N LYS A 69 -5.52 -6.34 -20.04
CA LYS A 69 -4.71 -5.12 -19.82
C LYS A 69 -3.57 -5.02 -20.84
N HIS A 70 -2.91 -6.13 -21.14
CA HIS A 70 -1.84 -6.16 -22.13
C HIS A 70 -2.33 -5.91 -23.56
N VAL A 71 -3.55 -6.34 -23.90
CA VAL A 71 -4.22 -6.05 -25.19
C VAL A 71 -4.70 -4.60 -25.26
N ILE A 72 -5.17 -4.01 -24.16
CA ILE A 72 -5.51 -2.58 -24.07
C ILE A 72 -4.24 -1.73 -24.26
N ASN A 73 -3.12 -2.10 -23.65
CA ASN A 73 -1.82 -1.42 -23.84
C ASN A 73 -1.18 -1.67 -25.22
N LYS A 74 -1.63 -2.69 -25.97
CA LYS A 74 -1.18 -2.99 -27.35
C LYS A 74 -2.05 -2.36 -28.44
N ARG A 75 -3.17 -1.72 -28.11
CA ARG A 75 -3.77 -0.75 -29.03
C ARG A 75 -2.84 0.45 -29.03
N THR A 76 -1.98 0.48 -30.04
CA THR A 76 -1.24 1.67 -30.45
C THR A 76 -2.15 2.89 -30.28
N PRO A 77 -1.69 3.98 -29.63
CA PRO A 77 -2.27 5.27 -29.90
C PRO A 77 -2.27 5.40 -31.42
N SER A 78 -3.44 5.63 -32.00
CA SER A 78 -3.53 6.07 -33.40
C SER A 78 -2.45 7.13 -33.57
N GLU A 79 -1.42 6.84 -34.36
CA GLU A 79 -0.51 7.83 -34.91
C GLU A 79 -1.30 8.70 -35.89
N ASN A 80 -2.25 9.46 -35.35
CA ASN A 80 -2.40 10.83 -35.79
C ASN A 80 -1.23 11.54 -35.14
N VAL A 81 -0.05 11.44 -35.76
CA VAL A 81 0.92 12.52 -35.68
C VAL A 81 0.28 13.69 -36.43
N GLY A 82 -0.75 14.26 -35.80
CA GLY A 82 -1.06 15.64 -35.99
C GLY A 82 0.22 16.37 -35.65
N ASP A 83 0.70 17.13 -36.62
CA ASP A 83 1.66 18.20 -36.43
C ASP A 83 1.48 18.79 -35.02
N PHE A 84 2.34 18.36 -34.08
CA PHE A 84 2.44 18.98 -32.77
C PHE A 84 3.11 20.33 -33.02
N GLY A 85 2.35 21.26 -33.59
CA GLY A 85 2.69 22.67 -33.58
C GLY A 85 2.99 23.00 -32.14
N LEU A 86 4.29 23.18 -31.86
CA LEU A 86 4.91 23.44 -30.55
C LEU A 86 3.86 23.64 -29.45
N THR A 87 3.37 22.55 -28.84
CA THR A 87 2.45 22.67 -27.71
C THR A 87 3.26 23.24 -26.56
N ARG A 88 3.28 24.57 -26.47
CA ARG A 88 3.75 25.31 -25.30
C ARG A 88 2.97 24.77 -24.10
N GLY A 89 3.68 24.55 -23.01
CA GLY A 89 3.13 23.92 -21.83
C GLY A 89 4.20 23.73 -20.79
N THR A 90 3.80 23.25 -19.62
CA THR A 90 4.70 22.99 -18.49
C THR A 90 4.32 21.68 -17.83
N THR A 91 5.18 21.24 -16.90
CA THR A 91 4.90 20.06 -16.09
C THR A 91 4.81 20.40 -14.61
N TYR A 92 4.01 19.61 -13.90
CA TYR A 92 4.00 19.58 -12.44
C TYR A 92 3.97 18.14 -11.93
N ILE A 93 4.36 17.95 -10.67
CA ILE A 93 4.24 16.67 -9.99
C ILE A 93 3.01 16.72 -9.10
N ARG A 94 2.15 15.73 -9.24
CA ARG A 94 1.02 15.47 -8.36
C ARG A 94 1.44 14.42 -7.35
N TRP A 95 1.77 14.87 -6.15
CA TRP A 95 2.25 13.99 -5.08
C TRP A 95 1.08 13.30 -4.39
N GLY A 96 1.27 12.03 -4.04
CA GLY A 96 0.22 11.19 -3.46
C GLY A 96 -0.76 10.64 -4.48
N ARG A 97 -0.51 10.76 -5.79
CA ARG A 97 -1.39 10.24 -6.85
C ARG A 97 -0.60 9.54 -7.93
N ARG A 98 -1.27 8.60 -8.62
CA ARG A 98 -0.74 7.89 -9.80
C ARG A 98 -1.25 8.43 -11.13
N ASP A 99 -2.23 9.31 -11.05
CA ASP A 99 -3.01 9.82 -12.18
C ASP A 99 -3.00 11.35 -12.19
N CYS A 100 -3.11 11.93 -13.38
CA CYS A 100 -3.34 13.37 -13.54
C CYS A 100 -4.84 13.70 -13.47
N PRO A 101 -5.21 14.94 -13.08
CA PRO A 101 -6.60 15.37 -13.13
C PRO A 101 -7.20 15.14 -14.52
N SER A 102 -8.40 14.58 -14.57
CA SER A 102 -9.13 14.33 -15.83
C SER A 102 -9.74 15.63 -16.37
N LYS A 103 -8.89 16.48 -16.96
CA LYS A 103 -9.24 17.81 -17.49
C LYS A 103 -8.67 17.98 -18.90
N ASP A 104 -9.35 18.77 -19.72
CA ASP A 104 -8.87 19.10 -21.06
C ASP A 104 -7.49 19.79 -20.98
N GLY A 105 -6.57 19.38 -21.86
CA GLY A 105 -5.21 19.92 -21.89
C GLY A 105 -4.26 19.39 -20.81
N THR A 106 -4.69 18.45 -19.96
CA THR A 106 -3.83 17.74 -19.00
C THR A 106 -3.52 16.33 -19.47
N GLN A 107 -2.25 15.91 -19.40
CA GLN A 107 -1.81 14.58 -19.82
C GLN A 107 -0.82 13.98 -18.81
N LEU A 108 -0.96 12.68 -18.54
CA LEU A 108 0.04 11.93 -17.78
C LEU A 108 1.30 11.76 -18.63
N VAL A 109 2.43 12.24 -18.12
CA VAL A 109 3.76 11.99 -18.71
C VAL A 109 4.28 10.64 -18.20
N TYR A 110 4.31 10.47 -16.88
CA TYR A 110 4.59 9.18 -16.23
C TYR A 110 4.08 9.14 -14.79
N GLU A 111 3.92 7.94 -14.25
CA GLU A 111 3.68 7.68 -12.84
C GLU A 111 4.90 7.03 -12.18
N GLY A 112 4.93 7.05 -10.85
CA GLY A 112 6.12 6.70 -10.13
C GLY A 112 5.98 6.58 -8.63
N TYR A 113 7.13 6.51 -7.99
CA TYR A 113 7.30 6.42 -6.55
C TYR A 113 7.97 7.68 -6.04
N ALA A 114 7.38 8.33 -5.05
CA ALA A 114 8.04 9.42 -4.37
C ALA A 114 9.24 8.86 -3.60
N ALA A 115 10.38 9.54 -3.73
CA ALA A 115 11.63 9.11 -3.14
C ALA A 115 12.41 10.29 -2.57
N GLY A 116 13.21 10.05 -1.54
CA GLY A 116 14.03 11.05 -0.87
C GLY A 116 15.15 10.42 -0.07
N ALA A 117 15.79 11.22 0.79
CA ALA A 117 16.81 10.72 1.70
C ALA A 117 16.18 9.93 2.87
N HIS A 118 16.89 8.89 3.32
CA HIS A 118 16.50 8.12 4.50
C HIS A 118 16.39 9.03 5.73
N TYR A 119 15.34 8.87 6.52
CA TYR A 119 14.99 9.76 7.64
C TYR A 119 16.16 10.06 8.60
N SER A 120 17.05 9.08 8.82
CA SER A 120 18.17 9.21 9.74
C SER A 120 19.51 9.60 9.11
N HIS A 121 19.58 9.80 7.79
CA HIS A 121 20.80 10.22 7.11
C HIS A 121 20.94 11.74 7.17
N VAL A 122 22.12 12.25 7.50
CA VAL A 122 22.39 13.70 7.57
C VAL A 122 22.87 14.30 6.25
N GLY A 123 23.03 13.47 5.22
CA GLY A 123 23.40 13.86 3.85
C GLY A 123 22.50 13.16 2.83
N ALA A 124 22.79 13.36 1.53
CA ALA A 124 21.95 13.10 0.35
C ALA A 124 21.12 14.33 -0.08
N GLY A 125 20.25 14.16 -1.09
CA GLY A 125 19.41 15.23 -1.63
C GLY A 125 18.38 15.72 -0.61
N SER A 126 18.09 17.02 -0.65
CA SER A 126 17.03 17.64 0.19
C SER A 126 15.69 17.76 -0.56
N ASP A 127 15.66 17.40 -1.82
CA ASP A 127 14.47 17.35 -2.65
C ASP A 127 13.81 15.96 -2.64
N PHE A 128 12.53 15.94 -2.96
CA PHE A 128 11.82 14.71 -3.28
C PHE A 128 11.86 14.48 -4.78
N LEU A 129 12.13 13.23 -5.17
CA LEU A 129 12.13 12.77 -6.55
C LEU A 129 10.84 12.00 -6.84
N CYS A 130 10.34 12.13 -8.07
CA CYS A 130 9.34 11.22 -8.59
C CYS A 130 10.04 10.20 -9.48
N LEU A 131 10.36 9.02 -8.94
CA LEU A 131 11.05 7.97 -9.69
C LEU A 131 10.08 7.27 -10.61
N HIS A 132 10.44 7.10 -11.88
CA HIS A 132 9.63 6.36 -12.86
C HIS A 132 9.32 4.94 -12.34
N SER A 133 8.08 4.47 -12.50
CA SER A 133 7.65 3.14 -12.06
C SER A 133 8.30 1.99 -12.86
N ASP A 134 8.76 2.28 -14.07
CA ASP A 134 9.50 1.39 -14.97
C ASP A 134 10.92 1.95 -15.24
N PRO A 135 11.92 1.65 -14.40
CA PRO A 135 13.27 2.20 -14.54
C PRO A 135 14.07 1.52 -15.65
N THR A 136 14.90 2.28 -16.36
CA THR A 136 15.85 1.73 -17.34
C THR A 136 17.23 1.51 -16.73
N TYR A 137 17.76 0.30 -16.84
CA TYR A 137 19.16 0.01 -16.54
C TYR A 137 19.91 -0.29 -17.84
N THR A 138 21.09 0.30 -18.01
CA THR A 138 21.96 -0.05 -19.14
C THR A 138 22.82 -1.26 -18.76
N PRO A 139 22.71 -2.41 -19.44
CA PRO A 139 23.50 -3.61 -19.13
C PRO A 139 25.01 -3.31 -19.09
N GLY A 140 25.69 -3.80 -18.06
CA GLY A 140 27.13 -3.58 -17.87
C GLY A 140 27.52 -2.18 -17.39
N ARG A 141 26.56 -1.28 -17.11
CA ARG A 141 26.81 0.08 -16.57
C ARG A 141 26.25 0.26 -15.16
N TYR A 142 26.33 -0.77 -14.32
CA TYR A 142 26.01 -0.71 -12.90
C TYR A 142 26.87 -1.72 -12.14
N ILE A 143 27.03 -1.48 -10.84
CA ILE A 143 27.66 -2.41 -9.90
C ILE A 143 26.58 -2.79 -8.89
N ASP A 144 26.30 -4.08 -8.76
CA ASP A 144 25.29 -4.57 -7.83
C ASP A 144 25.73 -4.37 -6.36
N GLY A 145 24.77 -4.07 -5.50
CA GLY A 145 24.98 -3.88 -4.06
C GLY A 145 25.31 -2.45 -3.64
N TRP A 146 25.35 -2.23 -2.33
CA TRP A 146 25.59 -0.92 -1.72
C TRP A 146 27.07 -0.54 -1.77
N GLN A 147 27.37 0.59 -2.41
CA GLN A 147 28.74 1.09 -2.56
C GLN A 147 29.12 2.14 -1.49
N GLY A 148 28.26 2.37 -0.49
CA GLY A 148 28.47 3.41 0.53
C GLY A 148 28.32 4.84 -0.02
N THR A 149 27.56 5.01 -1.10
CA THR A 149 27.35 6.29 -1.79
C THR A 149 26.06 6.98 -1.34
N ALA A 150 25.61 7.99 -2.08
CA ALA A 150 24.27 8.55 -1.90
C ALA A 150 23.21 7.46 -2.12
N HIS A 151 22.19 7.46 -1.27
CA HIS A 151 21.07 6.53 -1.33
C HIS A 151 19.77 7.30 -1.47
N VAL A 152 18.85 6.74 -2.26
CA VAL A 152 17.50 7.26 -2.47
C VAL A 152 16.54 6.18 -2.00
N HIS A 153 15.60 6.56 -1.14
CA HIS A 153 14.65 5.68 -0.47
C HIS A 153 13.22 6.10 -0.80
N GLY A 154 12.29 5.15 -0.80
CA GLY A 154 10.86 5.48 -0.92
C GLY A 154 10.40 6.40 0.21
N VAL A 155 9.40 7.22 -0.09
CA VAL A 155 8.77 8.12 0.89
C VAL A 155 7.55 7.43 1.51
N GLU A 156 7.40 7.57 2.81
CA GLU A 156 6.28 7.04 3.58
C GLU A 156 5.45 8.16 4.19
N TYR A 157 4.12 8.02 4.16
CA TYR A 157 3.25 8.82 5.01
C TYR A 157 3.49 8.47 6.47
N ARG A 158 3.76 9.45 7.32
CA ARG A 158 4.08 9.22 8.74
C ARG A 158 3.04 9.70 9.71
N ASP A 159 2.17 10.59 9.26
CA ASP A 159 1.16 11.20 10.09
C ASP A 159 0.09 10.16 10.50
N SER A 160 0.09 9.73 11.76
CA SER A 160 -0.98 8.88 12.32
C SER A 160 -2.30 9.63 12.49
N SER A 161 -2.24 10.96 12.54
CA SER A 161 -3.39 11.86 12.67
C SER A 161 -4.08 12.14 11.34
N ALA A 162 -3.45 11.78 10.21
CA ALA A 162 -4.03 11.74 8.87
C ALA A 162 -5.09 10.62 8.73
N ARG A 163 -6.04 10.56 9.67
CA ARG A 163 -7.35 9.92 9.52
C ARG A 163 -8.22 10.85 8.66
N ASN A 164 -9.46 10.45 8.36
CA ASN A 164 -10.46 11.15 7.52
C ASN A 164 -10.82 12.62 7.88
N VAL A 165 -10.04 13.33 8.68
CA VAL A 165 -10.29 14.71 9.12
C VAL A 165 -9.96 15.72 8.02
N PHE A 166 -8.87 15.52 7.28
CA PHE A 166 -8.41 16.45 6.24
C PHE A 166 -8.05 15.80 4.90
N PHE A 167 -7.68 14.51 4.89
CA PHE A 167 -7.57 13.74 3.65
C PHE A 167 -8.82 12.91 3.43
N ASP A 168 -9.31 12.88 2.18
CA ASP A 168 -10.30 11.89 1.74
C ASP A 168 -9.57 10.58 1.42
N LEU A 169 -9.64 9.64 2.36
CA LEU A 169 -8.99 8.33 2.26
C LEU A 169 -9.84 7.29 1.53
N SER A 170 -10.91 7.68 0.82
CA SER A 170 -11.82 6.76 0.12
C SER A 170 -11.13 5.87 -0.92
N LEU A 171 -9.94 6.25 -1.39
CA LEU A 171 -9.15 5.51 -2.37
C LEU A 171 -8.09 4.57 -1.77
N ILE A 172 -8.00 4.50 -0.43
CA ILE A 172 -7.03 3.64 0.26
C ILE A 172 -7.78 2.43 0.83
N GLU A 173 -7.33 1.23 0.49
CA GLU A 173 -7.97 -0.03 0.88
C GLU A 173 -7.88 -0.31 2.38
N GLU A 174 -6.87 0.26 3.06
CA GLU A 174 -6.68 0.19 4.50
C GLU A 174 -7.10 1.51 5.16
N GLU A 175 -7.84 1.46 6.27
CA GLU A 175 -8.35 2.65 6.99
C GLU A 175 -7.25 3.56 7.61
N VAL A 176 -5.98 3.35 7.25
CA VAL A 176 -4.82 4.07 7.77
C VAL A 176 -3.80 4.32 6.64
N LEU A 177 -3.57 5.58 6.29
CA LEU A 177 -2.56 6.00 5.30
C LEU A 177 -1.12 5.87 5.81
N GLN A 178 -0.94 5.87 7.13
CA GLN A 178 0.36 5.79 7.78
C GLN A 178 1.16 4.55 7.36
N TYR A 179 2.47 4.74 7.19
CA TYR A 179 3.46 3.75 6.77
C TYR A 179 3.27 3.19 5.36
N GLN A 180 2.38 3.78 4.57
CA GLN A 180 2.25 3.41 3.17
C GLN A 180 3.17 4.27 2.31
N GLY A 181 3.67 3.68 1.24
CA GLY A 181 4.48 4.36 0.26
C GLY A 181 3.69 5.41 -0.52
N VAL A 182 4.33 6.55 -0.80
CA VAL A 182 3.72 7.69 -1.48
C VAL A 182 3.92 7.58 -3.00
N PRO A 183 2.86 7.44 -3.82
CA PRO A 183 2.99 7.50 -5.27
C PRO A 183 3.15 8.94 -5.76
N CYS A 184 3.57 9.09 -7.01
CA CYS A 184 3.62 10.38 -7.69
C CYS A 184 3.26 10.25 -9.18
N ALA A 185 2.72 11.33 -9.74
CA ALA A 185 2.44 11.43 -11.16
C ALA A 185 3.00 12.73 -11.72
N VAL A 186 3.69 12.67 -12.85
CA VAL A 186 4.14 13.85 -13.57
C VAL A 186 3.14 14.17 -14.67
N CYS A 187 2.55 15.36 -14.57
CA CYS A 187 1.49 15.83 -15.44
C CYS A 187 2.01 16.94 -16.33
N PHE A 188 1.69 16.87 -17.62
CA PHE A 188 1.85 17.94 -18.58
C PHE A 188 0.54 18.71 -18.70
N VAL A 189 0.63 20.03 -18.78
CA VAL A 189 -0.49 20.91 -19.10
C VAL A 189 -0.12 21.87 -20.22
N SER A 190 -1.09 22.21 -21.07
CA SER A 190 -0.90 23.16 -22.18
C SER A 190 -0.66 24.62 -21.72
N SER A 191 -0.86 24.91 -20.44
CA SER A 191 -0.48 26.19 -19.84
C SER A 191 1.04 26.26 -19.66
N PRO A 192 1.74 27.32 -20.11
CA PRO A 192 3.20 27.41 -20.01
C PRO A 192 3.70 27.70 -18.60
N THR A 193 2.84 28.17 -17.69
CA THR A 193 3.22 28.54 -16.32
C THR A 193 2.46 27.70 -15.30
N LYS A 194 3.16 27.28 -14.24
CA LYS A 194 2.58 26.61 -13.08
C LYS A 194 3.07 27.23 -11.78
N LEU A 195 2.23 27.17 -10.75
CA LEU A 195 2.49 27.73 -9.43
C LEU A 195 1.90 26.81 -8.36
N MET A 196 2.61 26.64 -7.24
CA MET A 196 2.05 26.05 -6.02
C MET A 196 1.91 27.17 -4.98
N ILE A 197 0.72 27.29 -4.39
CA ILE A 197 0.41 28.32 -3.41
C ILE A 197 0.07 27.63 -2.08
N PRO A 198 0.91 27.79 -1.03
CA PRO A 198 0.58 27.30 0.30
C PRO A 198 -0.47 28.20 0.97
N SER A 199 -1.18 27.64 1.96
CA SER A 199 -2.26 28.28 2.72
C SER A 199 -3.45 28.78 1.88
N ARG A 200 -3.70 28.14 0.72
CA ARG A 200 -4.80 28.47 -0.19
C ARG A 200 -5.34 27.19 -0.83
N GLU A 201 -6.63 27.18 -1.08
CA GLU A 201 -7.34 26.12 -1.81
C GLU A 201 -7.86 26.61 -3.17
N THR A 202 -7.62 27.89 -3.49
CA THR A 202 -8.09 28.53 -4.73
C THR A 202 -6.93 29.19 -5.46
N CYS A 203 -6.90 29.08 -6.77
CA CYS A 203 -5.96 29.82 -7.59
C CYS A 203 -6.35 31.31 -7.72
N PRO A 204 -5.41 32.20 -8.12
CA PRO A 204 -5.74 33.58 -8.47
C PRO A 204 -6.71 33.65 -9.65
N ASP A 205 -7.38 34.79 -9.82
CA ASP A 205 -8.31 34.99 -10.92
C ASP A 205 -7.65 34.72 -12.28
N GLY A 206 -8.33 33.93 -13.13
CA GLY A 206 -7.84 33.53 -14.44
C GLY A 206 -6.89 32.32 -14.44
N TRP A 207 -6.44 31.83 -13.29
CA TRP A 207 -5.65 30.61 -13.17
C TRP A 207 -6.54 29.38 -13.05
N THR A 208 -6.08 28.26 -13.62
CA THR A 208 -6.73 26.96 -13.53
C THR A 208 -6.22 26.22 -12.30
N ILE A 209 -7.12 25.69 -11.47
CA ILE A 209 -6.77 24.75 -10.40
C ILE A 209 -6.42 23.42 -11.05
N GLU A 210 -5.22 22.91 -10.77
CA GLU A 210 -4.79 21.57 -11.14
C GLU A 210 -5.24 20.56 -10.08
N TYR A 211 -4.81 20.75 -8.84
CA TYR A 211 -5.26 20.00 -7.67
C TYR A 211 -5.08 20.80 -6.36
N THR A 212 -5.79 20.38 -5.31
CA THR A 212 -5.72 20.89 -3.94
C THR A 212 -5.16 19.83 -3.00
N GLY A 213 -4.69 20.26 -1.83
CA GLY A 213 -3.97 19.37 -0.93
C GLY A 213 -3.47 20.03 0.34
N TYR A 214 -2.50 19.37 0.95
CA TYR A 214 -1.80 19.85 2.14
C TYR A 214 -0.29 19.90 1.90
N ILE A 215 0.37 20.90 2.49
CA ILE A 215 1.82 20.97 2.52
C ILE A 215 2.33 19.86 3.42
N MET A 216 3.23 19.05 2.88
CA MET A 216 3.92 18.01 3.62
C MET A 216 5.44 18.09 3.42
N THR A 217 6.18 17.65 4.44
CA THR A 217 7.65 17.61 4.46
C THR A 217 8.14 16.61 5.53
N GLY A 218 9.45 16.46 5.69
CA GLY A 218 10.08 15.67 6.74
C GLY A 218 9.77 16.23 8.14
N GLY A 219 9.71 15.34 9.13
CA GLY A 219 9.29 15.68 10.49
C GLY A 219 10.39 16.38 11.28
N HIS A 220 10.02 17.33 12.14
CA HIS A 220 10.99 18.13 12.89
C HIS A 220 11.79 17.32 13.93
N SER A 221 11.25 16.23 14.47
CA SER A 221 11.89 15.40 15.50
C SER A 221 12.55 14.14 14.94
N ASP A 222 11.96 13.58 13.90
CA ASP A 222 12.27 12.24 13.43
C ASP A 222 13.11 12.27 12.15
N THR A 223 13.15 13.38 11.42
CA THR A 223 13.97 13.53 10.21
C THR A 223 15.24 14.34 10.53
N LYS A 224 16.42 13.76 10.25
CA LYS A 224 17.73 14.34 10.61
C LYS A 224 18.30 15.30 9.57
N HIS A 225 17.55 15.60 8.52
CA HIS A 225 17.96 16.47 7.42
C HIS A 225 16.77 17.32 6.94
N SER A 226 17.04 18.36 6.17
CA SER A 226 15.99 19.15 5.55
C SER A 226 15.38 18.43 4.35
N SER A 227 14.10 18.72 4.09
CA SER A 227 13.39 18.29 2.90
C SER A 227 12.53 19.42 2.32
N SER A 228 12.28 19.36 1.01
CA SER A 228 11.38 20.29 0.33
C SER A 228 9.95 20.21 0.87
N HIS A 229 9.27 21.36 0.92
CA HIS A 229 7.83 21.41 1.17
C HIS A 229 7.09 21.12 -0.15
N ILE A 230 6.28 20.06 -0.16
CA ILE A 230 5.50 19.65 -1.35
C ILE A 230 4.01 19.69 -1.05
N CYS A 231 3.20 19.94 -2.08
CA CYS A 231 1.75 19.86 -1.99
C CYS A 231 1.32 18.42 -2.29
N VAL A 232 0.72 17.74 -1.32
CA VAL A 232 0.20 16.38 -1.47
C VAL A 232 -1.30 16.44 -1.62
N ASP A 233 -1.81 15.77 -2.65
CA ASP A 233 -3.22 15.76 -3.03
C ASP A 233 -4.15 15.40 -1.86
N ASP A 234 -5.27 16.10 -1.73
CA ASP A 234 -6.26 15.91 -0.65
C ASP A 234 -7.04 14.58 -0.75
N THR A 235 -6.93 13.88 -1.88
CA THR A 235 -7.46 12.53 -2.10
C THR A 235 -6.32 11.54 -2.38
N PRO A 236 -5.40 11.32 -1.41
CA PRO A 236 -4.17 10.59 -1.65
C PRO A 236 -4.42 9.11 -1.91
N GLN A 237 -3.51 8.52 -2.67
CA GLN A 237 -3.36 7.09 -2.88
C GLN A 237 -2.10 6.61 -2.19
N ALA A 238 -2.02 5.30 -2.04
CA ALA A 238 -0.86 4.60 -1.56
C ALA A 238 -0.33 3.59 -2.58
N ILE A 239 0.96 3.28 -2.49
CA ILE A 239 1.58 2.22 -3.27
C ILE A 239 1.14 0.86 -2.69
N PRO A 240 0.51 -0.04 -3.47
CA PRO A 240 0.10 -1.34 -2.98
C PRO A 240 1.26 -2.16 -2.43
N ALA A 241 1.01 -2.96 -1.38
CA ALA A 241 1.99 -3.86 -0.78
C ALA A 241 3.24 -3.19 -0.18
N THR A 242 3.13 -1.92 0.24
CA THR A 242 4.20 -1.17 0.92
C THR A 242 3.93 -0.90 2.39
N GLN A 243 2.90 -1.53 2.95
CA GLN A 243 2.48 -1.31 4.34
C GLN A 243 3.60 -1.67 5.34
N GLY A 244 3.59 -0.93 6.45
CA GLY A 244 4.54 -1.10 7.55
C GLY A 244 5.73 -0.16 7.42
N ASN A 245 6.31 0.22 8.57
CA ASN A 245 7.35 1.22 8.63
C ASN A 245 8.65 0.72 7.95
N GLN A 246 8.93 1.20 6.73
CA GLN A 246 10.14 0.85 5.97
C GLN A 246 11.34 1.73 6.34
N ASN A 247 11.10 2.77 7.14
CA ASN A 247 12.10 3.74 7.57
C ASN A 247 12.81 4.43 6.38
N GLY A 248 12.10 4.70 5.30
CA GLY A 248 12.60 5.45 4.15
C GLY A 248 12.71 6.95 4.40
N ALA A 249 12.32 7.75 3.42
CA ALA A 249 12.06 9.17 3.62
C ALA A 249 10.68 9.36 4.27
N TYR A 250 10.53 10.39 5.10
CA TYR A 250 9.30 10.62 5.84
C TYR A 250 8.53 11.83 5.34
N LEU A 251 7.20 11.70 5.34
CA LEU A 251 6.29 12.75 4.95
C LEU A 251 5.22 12.97 6.04
N TYR A 252 5.27 14.13 6.67
CA TYR A 252 4.35 14.60 7.70
C TYR A 252 3.61 15.83 7.19
N VAL A 253 2.35 16.03 7.62
CA VAL A 253 1.61 17.25 7.33
C VAL A 253 2.27 18.41 8.07
N ALA A 254 2.47 19.52 7.38
CA ALA A 254 3.05 20.72 7.98
C ALA A 254 1.97 21.51 8.73
N GLU A 255 2.29 21.92 9.95
CA GLU A 255 1.46 22.79 10.77
C GLU A 255 2.04 24.21 10.80
N ILE A 256 1.17 25.21 10.86
CA ILE A 256 1.59 26.61 10.94
C ILE A 256 2.00 26.96 12.37
N GLY A 257 3.22 27.46 12.54
CA GLY A 257 3.67 28.12 13.77
C GLY A 257 3.52 29.64 13.65
N CYS A 258 2.40 30.21 14.10
CA CYS A 258 2.26 31.67 14.17
C CYS A 258 2.95 32.22 15.44
N ALA A 259 3.35 33.50 15.44
CA ALA A 259 4.17 34.23 16.43
C ALA A 259 5.66 34.43 16.08
N HIS A 260 6.21 33.72 15.09
CA HIS A 260 7.60 33.91 14.61
C HIS A 260 7.65 34.65 13.26
N ASN A 261 7.25 35.93 13.25
CA ASN A 261 7.07 36.76 12.05
C ASN A 261 5.93 36.30 11.11
N ILE A 262 5.08 35.39 11.59
CA ILE A 262 3.79 35.03 10.99
C ILE A 262 2.71 35.52 11.96
N PRO A 263 1.81 36.43 11.55
CA PRO A 263 0.71 36.89 12.40
C PRO A 263 -0.25 35.75 12.77
N CYS A 264 -0.71 35.70 14.02
CA CYS A 264 -1.73 34.76 14.50
C CYS A 264 -3.18 35.17 14.17
N GLU A 265 -3.32 36.04 13.17
CA GLU A 265 -4.56 36.34 12.49
C GLU A 265 -4.17 36.85 11.09
N PRO A 266 -4.61 36.20 9.99
CA PRO A 266 -5.63 35.15 9.93
C PRO A 266 -5.12 33.72 10.23
N TYR A 267 -3.81 33.50 10.45
CA TYR A 267 -3.29 32.16 10.75
C TYR A 267 -3.62 31.73 12.17
N VAL A 268 -3.84 30.44 12.38
CA VAL A 268 -4.07 29.87 13.72
C VAL A 268 -2.99 28.84 13.97
N SER A 269 -2.18 29.05 15.02
CA SER A 269 -1.07 28.15 15.35
C SER A 269 -1.54 26.70 15.50
N GLY A 270 -0.78 25.76 14.97
CA GLY A 270 -1.08 24.33 14.99
C GLY A 270 -2.09 23.86 13.95
N ARG A 271 -2.56 24.72 13.03
CA ARG A 271 -3.38 24.26 11.89
C ARG A 271 -2.52 23.75 10.75
N GLU A 272 -3.00 22.71 10.10
CA GLU A 272 -2.43 22.13 8.89
C GLU A 272 -2.46 23.14 7.74
N ILE A 273 -1.38 23.16 6.96
CA ILE A 273 -1.21 24.13 5.88
C ILE A 273 -1.79 23.54 4.59
N THR A 274 -2.92 24.06 4.12
CA THR A 274 -3.49 23.69 2.81
C THR A 274 -2.61 24.17 1.66
N CYS A 275 -2.82 23.65 0.45
CA CYS A 275 -2.16 24.12 -0.75
C CYS A 275 -3.00 23.89 -2.00
N VAL A 276 -2.68 24.65 -3.03
CA VAL A 276 -3.24 24.49 -4.37
C VAL A 276 -2.13 24.57 -5.40
N VAL A 277 -2.19 23.69 -6.39
CA VAL A 277 -1.36 23.77 -7.60
C VAL A 277 -2.20 24.34 -8.73
N CYS A 278 -1.64 25.34 -9.41
CA CYS A 278 -2.31 26.15 -10.40
C CYS A 278 -1.52 26.19 -11.70
N SER A 279 -2.21 26.41 -12.81
CA SER A 279 -1.61 26.69 -14.11
C SER A 279 -2.23 27.92 -14.78
N TYR A 280 -1.47 28.59 -15.65
CA TYR A 280 -1.91 29.80 -16.35
C TYR A 280 -1.32 29.90 -17.74
N LEU A 281 -2.12 30.48 -18.65
CA LEU A 281 -1.82 30.66 -20.08
C LEU A 281 -0.75 31.73 -20.34
#